data_AF-A0A2V5T7X7-F1
#
_entry.id   AF-A0A2V5T7X7-F1
#
_cell.length_a   1.000
_cell.length_b   1.000
_cell.length_c   1.000
_cell.angle_alpha   90.00
_cell.angle_beta   90.00
_cell.angle_gamma   90.00
#
_symmetry.space_group_name_H-M   'P 1'
#
loop_
_entity.id
_entity.type
_entity.pdbx_description
1 polymer ?
#
loop_
_entity_poly.entity_id
_entity_poly.type
_entity_poly.pdbx_seq_one_letter_code
_entity_poly.pdbx_strand_id
1 'polypeptide(L)'
;MTGVPATTAMHFRNGAVAFAYLGTLLMEFVDEHKVKLDDTIERWMPQLSEANKVTLKMLANQTSGYPDFETDPKWLAAFNADPFHIWTFDVLELAMGNTDGSERDDEHRRHGHDRDPIDRCVPRTA
;
A
#
# COMPACT_ATOMS: atom_id res chain seq x y z
N MET A 1 10.64 -23.44 12.56
CA MET A 1 10.58 -24.39 13.69
C MET A 1 9.42 -25.33 13.44
N THR A 2 9.68 -26.60 13.15
CA THR A 2 8.61 -27.61 13.04
C THR A 2 8.46 -28.33 14.38
N GLY A 3 7.24 -28.77 14.71
CA GLY A 3 6.98 -29.56 15.93
C GLY A 3 6.72 -28.76 17.22
N VAL A 4 6.72 -27.43 17.17
CA VAL A 4 6.27 -26.58 18.29
C VAL A 4 4.79 -26.24 18.09
N PRO A 5 3.87 -26.63 19.00
CA PRO A 5 2.46 -26.27 18.89
C PRO A 5 2.27 -24.76 18.99
N ALA A 6 1.45 -24.20 18.08
CA ALA A 6 1.05 -22.80 18.17
C ALA A 6 0.21 -22.56 19.44
N THR A 7 0.38 -21.41 20.08
CA THR A 7 -0.43 -20.98 21.23
C THR A 7 -0.90 -19.54 21.06
N THR A 8 -1.95 -19.14 21.78
CA THR A 8 -2.50 -17.77 21.73
C THR A 8 -1.58 -16.71 22.36
N ALA A 9 -0.55 -17.14 23.10
CA ALA A 9 0.45 -16.25 23.68
C ALA A 9 1.62 -15.93 22.73
N MET A 10 1.69 -16.59 21.56
CA MET A 10 2.74 -16.32 20.58
C MET A 10 2.50 -14.97 19.88
N HIS A 11 3.60 -14.27 19.58
CA HIS A 11 3.57 -13.05 18.79
C HIS A 11 3.95 -13.34 17.34
N PHE A 12 3.34 -12.61 16.41
CA PHE A 12 3.63 -12.68 14.98
C PHE A 12 3.60 -11.27 14.37
N ARG A 13 4.18 -11.13 13.18
CA ARG A 13 4.10 -9.88 12.42
C ARG A 13 2.71 -9.77 11.80
N ASN A 14 1.97 -8.73 12.16
CA ASN A 14 0.57 -8.55 11.80
C ASN A 14 0.33 -8.04 10.36
N GLY A 15 1.38 -7.63 9.64
CA GLY A 15 1.29 -7.23 8.23
C GLY A 15 0.36 -6.04 8.00
N ALA A 16 -0.49 -6.13 6.97
CA ALA A 16 -1.39 -5.06 6.52
C ALA A 16 -2.41 -4.59 7.56
N VAL A 17 -2.60 -5.32 8.68
CA VAL A 17 -3.36 -4.82 9.84
C VAL A 17 -2.81 -3.47 10.33
N ALA A 18 -1.51 -3.20 10.09
CA ALA A 18 -0.89 -1.91 10.39
C ALA A 18 -1.59 -0.70 9.74
N PHE A 19 -2.22 -0.87 8.57
CA PHE A 19 -2.91 0.22 7.87
C PHE A 19 -4.09 0.79 8.66
N ALA A 20 -4.78 -0.04 9.45
CA ALA A 20 -5.87 0.43 10.30
C ALA A 20 -5.38 1.43 11.35
N TYR A 21 -4.26 1.12 12.03
CA TYR A 21 -3.71 2.02 13.05
C TYR A 21 -3.18 3.33 12.44
N LEU A 22 -2.54 3.27 11.26
CA LEU A 22 -2.11 4.47 10.54
C LEU A 22 -3.30 5.33 10.09
N GLY A 23 -4.37 4.70 9.62
CA GLY A 23 -5.63 5.40 9.30
C GLY A 23 -6.23 6.09 10.52
N THR A 24 -6.24 5.42 11.68
CA THR A 24 -6.71 6.04 12.94
C THR A 24 -5.87 7.25 13.32
N LEU A 25 -4.54 7.15 13.29
CA LEU A 25 -3.66 8.29 13.60
C LEU A 25 -3.86 9.47 12.64
N LEU A 26 -4.08 9.20 11.35
CA LEU A 26 -4.42 10.24 10.38
C LEU A 26 -5.74 10.94 10.76
N MET A 27 -6.77 10.18 11.15
CA MET A 27 -8.04 10.76 11.58
C MET A 27 -7.91 11.60 12.86
N GLU A 28 -7.11 11.15 13.84
CA GLU A 28 -6.80 11.94 15.03
C GLU A 28 -6.17 13.29 14.67
N PHE A 29 -5.24 13.33 13.70
CA PHE A 29 -4.63 14.60 13.25
C PHE A 29 -5.58 15.49 12.45
N VAL A 30 -6.57 14.91 11.77
CA VAL A 30 -7.65 15.67 11.12
C VAL A 30 -8.56 16.31 12.17
N ASP A 31 -8.93 15.56 13.21
CA ASP A 31 -9.75 16.05 14.33
C ASP A 31 -9.03 17.16 15.11
N GLU A 32 -7.71 17.05 15.27
CA GLU A 32 -6.86 18.10 15.86
C GLU A 32 -6.59 19.29 14.92
N HIS A 33 -7.15 19.29 13.71
CA HIS A 33 -6.96 20.30 12.67
C HIS A 33 -5.49 20.53 12.27
N LYS A 34 -4.62 19.53 12.45
CA LYS A 34 -3.20 19.60 12.05
C LYS A 34 -3.01 19.38 10.55
N VAL A 35 -3.90 18.61 9.93
CA VAL A 35 -3.96 18.32 8.49
C VAL A 35 -5.41 18.24 8.03
N LYS A 36 -5.64 18.30 6.72
CA LYS A 36 -6.91 17.96 6.07
C LYS A 36 -6.70 16.77 5.15
N LEU A 37 -7.75 15.97 4.96
CA LEU A 37 -7.70 14.82 4.04
C LEU A 37 -7.38 15.22 2.59
N ASP A 38 -7.76 16.43 2.18
CA ASP A 38 -7.50 16.98 0.85
C ASP A 38 -6.14 17.71 0.76
N ASP A 39 -5.34 17.75 1.82
CA ASP A 39 -3.97 18.27 1.76
C ASP A 39 -3.13 17.37 0.85
N THR A 40 -2.35 18.00 -0.03
CA THR A 40 -1.40 17.30 -0.90
C THR A 40 -0.15 16.92 -0.13
N ILE A 41 0.52 15.86 -0.58
CA ILE A 41 1.73 15.37 0.10
C ILE A 41 2.99 16.19 -0.20
N GLU A 42 2.92 17.12 -1.16
CA GLU A 42 4.00 18.04 -1.56
C GLU A 42 4.67 18.74 -0.38
N ARG A 43 3.91 19.04 0.68
CA ARG A 43 4.45 19.65 1.91
C ARG A 43 5.57 18.81 2.54
N TRP A 44 5.46 17.49 2.48
CA TRP A 44 6.38 16.55 3.14
C TRP A 44 7.31 15.85 2.15
N MET A 45 6.85 15.64 0.91
CA MET A 45 7.57 14.91 -0.13
C MET A 45 7.64 15.72 -1.43
N PRO A 46 8.25 16.92 -1.44
CA PRO A 46 8.21 17.80 -2.61
C PRO A 46 8.96 17.25 -3.83
N GLN A 47 9.88 16.30 -3.63
CA GLN A 47 10.66 15.67 -4.70
C GLN A 47 9.96 14.45 -5.32
N LEU A 48 8.90 13.95 -4.68
CA LEU A 48 8.18 12.78 -5.17
C LEU A 48 7.29 13.18 -6.36
N SER A 49 7.31 12.34 -7.40
CA SER A 49 6.49 12.57 -8.59
C SER A 49 5.02 12.72 -8.22
N GLU A 50 4.32 13.70 -8.83
CA GLU A 50 2.90 13.99 -8.62
C GLU A 50 2.50 14.32 -7.16
N ALA A 51 3.46 14.65 -6.29
CA ALA A 51 3.20 14.97 -4.88
C ALA A 51 2.25 16.16 -4.67
N ASN A 52 2.17 17.06 -5.65
CA ASN A 52 1.25 18.20 -5.68
C ASN A 52 -0.18 17.83 -6.10
N LYS A 53 -0.44 16.56 -6.47
CA LYS A 53 -1.77 16.05 -6.82
C LYS A 53 -2.26 14.95 -5.88
N VAL A 54 -1.36 14.15 -5.33
CA VAL A 54 -1.70 13.08 -4.38
C VAL A 54 -2.07 13.68 -3.04
N THR A 55 -3.26 13.34 -2.54
CA THR A 55 -3.78 13.78 -1.24
C THR A 55 -3.58 12.74 -0.14
N LEU A 56 -3.64 13.18 1.13
CA LEU A 56 -3.64 12.25 2.27
C LEU A 56 -4.81 11.24 2.20
N LYS A 57 -5.98 11.66 1.71
CA LYS A 57 -7.12 10.77 1.46
C LYS A 57 -6.80 9.66 0.46
N MET A 58 -6.11 10.00 -0.63
CA MET A 58 -5.74 9.02 -1.66
C MET A 58 -4.76 8.00 -1.13
N LEU A 59 -3.81 8.39 -0.26
CA LEU A 59 -2.92 7.46 0.42
C LEU A 59 -3.70 6.53 1.36
N ALA A 60 -4.55 7.08 2.22
CA ALA A 60 -5.33 6.30 3.19
C ALA A 60 -6.30 5.30 2.53
N ASN A 61 -6.80 5.64 1.33
CA ASN A 61 -7.72 4.80 0.56
C ASN A 61 -7.04 3.98 -0.55
N GLN A 62 -5.70 3.99 -0.62
CA GLN A 62 -4.93 3.25 -1.64
C GLN A 62 -5.32 3.58 -3.09
N THR A 63 -5.59 4.86 -3.37
CA THR A 63 -5.96 5.36 -4.71
C THR A 63 -4.98 6.42 -5.24
N SER A 64 -3.74 6.46 -4.72
CA SER A 64 -2.72 7.41 -5.14
C SER A 64 -2.15 7.15 -6.54
N GLY A 65 -2.17 5.88 -6.97
CA GLY A 65 -1.54 5.44 -8.21
C GLY A 65 -0.01 5.32 -8.13
N TYR A 66 0.58 5.35 -6.93
CA TYR A 66 1.99 5.00 -6.76
C TYR A 66 2.19 3.48 -6.95
N PRO A 67 3.29 3.06 -7.60
CA PRO A 67 3.55 1.65 -7.86
C PRO A 67 3.80 0.89 -6.55
N ASP A 68 3.27 -0.33 -6.47
CA ASP A 68 3.54 -1.24 -5.37
C ASP A 68 4.88 -1.96 -5.58
N PHE A 69 5.90 -1.58 -4.80
CA PHE A 69 7.24 -2.17 -4.88
C PHE A 69 7.28 -3.65 -4.48
N GLU A 70 6.31 -4.15 -3.70
CA GLU A 70 6.30 -5.56 -3.28
C GLU A 70 6.04 -6.51 -4.45
N THR A 71 5.57 -5.97 -5.58
CA THR A 71 5.35 -6.70 -6.83
C THR A 71 6.56 -6.72 -7.77
N ASP A 72 7.58 -5.88 -7.53
CA ASP A 72 8.78 -5.82 -8.38
C ASP A 72 9.62 -7.11 -8.21
N PRO A 73 9.86 -7.89 -9.28
CA PRO A 73 10.68 -9.10 -9.23
C PRO A 73 12.10 -8.87 -8.70
N LYS A 74 12.70 -7.69 -8.95
CA LYS A 74 14.03 -7.34 -8.45
C LYS A 74 14.01 -7.12 -6.95
N TRP A 75 12.98 -6.44 -6.43
CA TRP A 75 12.79 -6.25 -5.01
C TRP A 75 12.56 -7.60 -4.31
N LEU A 76 11.67 -8.44 -4.84
CA LEU A 76 11.42 -9.78 -4.31
C LEU A 76 12.69 -10.64 -4.27
N ALA A 77 13.52 -10.59 -5.32
CA ALA A 77 14.79 -11.32 -5.33
C ALA A 77 15.76 -10.82 -4.25
N ALA A 78 15.87 -9.49 -4.07
CA ALA A 78 16.73 -8.90 -3.05
C ALA A 78 16.24 -9.21 -1.62
N PHE A 79 14.93 -9.10 -1.37
CA PHE A 79 14.33 -9.43 -0.09
C PHE A 79 14.52 -10.91 0.28
N ASN A 80 14.36 -11.83 -0.67
CA ASN A 80 14.58 -13.26 -0.42
C ASN A 80 16.06 -13.62 -0.20
N ALA A 81 16.98 -12.84 -0.79
CA ALA A 81 18.42 -13.04 -0.60
C ALA A 81 18.90 -12.59 0.79
N ASP A 82 18.34 -11.49 1.32
CA ASP A 82 18.64 -10.99 2.67
C ASP A 82 17.38 -10.44 3.37
N PRO A 83 16.58 -11.31 4.02
CA PRO A 83 15.34 -10.91 4.69
C PRO A 83 15.58 -10.11 5.98
N PHE A 84 16.83 -9.99 6.44
CA PHE A 84 17.20 -9.20 7.61
C PHE A 84 17.79 -7.83 7.25
N HIS A 85 17.86 -7.52 5.95
CA HIS A 85 18.25 -6.20 5.47
C HIS A 85 17.33 -5.10 6.02
N ILE A 86 17.92 -3.99 6.48
CA ILE A 86 17.19 -2.83 6.96
C ILE A 86 17.04 -1.86 5.80
N TRP A 87 15.81 -1.75 5.28
CA TRP A 87 15.46 -0.84 4.20
C TRP A 87 15.16 0.55 4.76
N THR A 88 15.85 1.58 4.25
CA THR A 88 15.57 2.99 4.59
C THR A 88 14.68 3.64 3.54
N PHE A 89 14.06 4.77 3.91
CA PHE A 89 13.14 5.50 3.03
C PHE A 89 13.80 5.94 1.72
N ASP A 90 15.09 6.27 1.74
CA ASP A 90 15.87 6.63 0.54
C ASP A 90 15.85 5.52 -0.54
N VAL A 91 15.66 4.27 -0.13
CA VAL A 91 15.57 3.13 -1.05
C VAL A 91 14.19 3.05 -1.73
N LEU A 92 13.13 3.57 -1.10
CA LEU A 92 11.78 3.62 -1.68
C LEU A 92 11.70 4.67 -2.80
N GLU A 93 12.40 5.80 -2.68
CA GLU A 93 12.52 6.77 -3.78
C GLU A 93 13.19 6.15 -5.02
N LEU A 94 14.20 5.29 -4.81
CA LEU A 94 14.87 4.57 -5.90
C LEU A 94 13.95 3.54 -6.59
N ALA A 95 13.08 2.89 -5.82
CA ALA A 95 12.10 1.92 -6.32
C ALA A 95 10.94 2.60 -7.07
N MET A 96 10.44 3.73 -6.55
CA MET A 96 9.34 4.50 -7.16
C MET A 96 9.80 5.39 -8.33
N GLY A 97 11.09 5.77 -8.40
CA GLY A 97 11.65 6.63 -9.44
C GLY A 97 12.04 5.93 -10.75
N ASN A 98 11.98 4.60 -10.80
CA ASN A 98 12.41 3.79 -11.96
C ASN A 98 11.27 3.33 -12.89
N THR A 99 10.01 3.72 -12.65
CA THR A 99 8.93 3.41 -13.59
C THR A 99 8.97 4.39 -14.76
N ASP A 100 9.59 3.96 -15.86
CA ASP A 100 9.35 4.52 -17.18
C ASP A 100 7.82 4.57 -17.41
N GLY A 101 7.36 5.66 -18.01
CA GLY A 101 5.95 6.01 -18.11
C GLY A 101 5.08 5.09 -18.95
N SER A 102 5.60 3.92 -19.34
CA SER A 102 5.03 2.94 -20.27
C SER A 102 4.17 1.87 -19.59
N GLU A 103 4.26 1.66 -18.27
CA GLU A 103 3.40 0.69 -17.55
C GLU A 103 2.06 1.27 -17.06
N ARG A 104 1.90 2.60 -17.12
CA ARG A 104 0.69 3.30 -16.65
C ARG A 104 -0.59 2.93 -17.41
N ASP A 105 -0.48 2.38 -18.62
CA ASP A 105 -1.62 2.03 -19.46
C ASP A 105 -2.12 0.59 -19.27
N ASP A 106 -1.33 -0.29 -18.65
CA ASP A 106 -1.68 -1.71 -18.52
C ASP A 106 -2.42 -2.04 -17.21
N GLU A 107 -2.14 -1.33 -16.11
CA GLU A 107 -2.79 -1.59 -14.82
C GLU A 107 -4.27 -1.17 -14.80
N HIS A 108 -4.60 -0.05 -15.44
CA HIS A 108 -6.00 0.38 -15.62
C HIS A 108 -6.82 -0.62 -16.46
N ARG A 109 -6.14 -1.42 -17.29
CA ARG A 109 -6.76 -2.46 -18.13
C ARG A 109 -7.00 -3.77 -17.38
N ARG A 110 -6.21 -4.08 -16.33
CA ARG A 110 -6.38 -5.32 -15.52
C ARG A 110 -7.53 -5.23 -14.53
N HIS A 111 -7.88 -4.04 -14.07
CA HIS A 111 -9.04 -3.82 -13.19
C HIS A 111 -10.34 -3.54 -13.96
N GLY A 112 -10.31 -3.66 -15.29
CA GLY A 112 -11.48 -3.61 -16.15
C GLY A 112 -12.26 -4.93 -16.11
N HIS A 113 -13.23 -4.99 -15.21
CA HIS A 113 -14.41 -5.86 -15.28
C HIS A 113 -14.13 -7.37 -15.42
N ASP A 114 -13.73 -8.00 -14.32
CA ASP A 114 -14.14 -9.39 -14.10
C ASP A 114 -14.90 -9.46 -12.77
N ARG A 115 -16.17 -9.84 -12.85
CA ARG A 115 -17.03 -9.94 -11.67
C ARG A 115 -16.60 -11.16 -10.88
N ASP A 116 -16.30 -10.94 -9.61
CA ASP A 116 -15.92 -11.97 -8.65
C ASP A 116 -16.89 -13.18 -8.72
N PRO A 117 -16.40 -14.44 -8.77
CA PRO A 117 -17.26 -15.63 -8.86
C PRO A 117 -18.17 -15.84 -7.63
N ILE A 118 -17.93 -15.09 -6.56
CA ILE A 118 -18.63 -15.20 -5.28
C ILE A 118 -20.07 -14.66 -5.35
N ASP A 119 -20.36 -13.76 -6.30
CA ASP A 119 -21.69 -13.17 -6.51
C ASP A 119 -22.72 -14.12 -7.14
N ARG A 120 -22.33 -15.35 -7.51
CA ARG A 120 -23.23 -16.36 -8.12
C ARG A 120 -23.99 -17.23 -7.12
N CYS A 121 -23.72 -17.14 -5.82
CA CYS A 121 -24.28 -18.09 -4.83
C CYS A 121 -25.49 -17.60 -4.03
N VAL A 122 -26.02 -16.39 -4.28
CA VAL A 122 -27.25 -15.94 -3.59
C VAL A 122 -28.47 -16.18 -4.48
N PRO A 123 -29.35 -17.15 -4.15
CA PRO A 123 -30.61 -17.29 -4.86
C PRO A 123 -31.49 -16.07 -4.58
N ARG A 124 -31.82 -15.29 -5.63
CA ARG A 124 -32.90 -14.31 -5.55
C ARG A 124 -34.22 -15.07 -5.52
N THR A 125 -34.81 -15.20 -4.34
CA THR A 125 -36.25 -15.47 -4.22
C THR A 125 -37.03 -14.24 -4.66
N ALA A 126 -38.05 -14.48 -5.47
CA ALA A 126 -38.99 -13.51 -6.02
C ALA A 126 -39.91 -12.90 -4.96
#